data_AF-A0A820MM02-F1
#
_entry.id   AF-A0A820MM02-F1
#
_cell.length_a   1.000
_cell.length_b   1.000
_cell.length_c   1.000
_cell.angle_alpha   90.00
_cell.angle_beta   90.00
_cell.angle_gamma   90.00
#
_symmetry.space_group_name_H-M   'P 1'
#
loop_
_entity.id
_entity.type
_entity.pdbx_description
1 polymer ?
#
loop_
_entity_poly.entity_id
_entity_poly.type
_entity_poly.pdbx_seq_one_letter_code
_entity_poly.pdbx_strand_id
1 'polypeptide(L)'
;MTSTKTYYFTSVLRTVLTETPVAGAGSQPAYDDIAVFDDFWAVLSGPVLNGLFDQTWYNGENLTLSQYGYVLFENKILGLPRLRQLKVTNHSCTVHKKFQTIIPDCYGPYSSGKEDRNAFPTMNTTITPTA
;
A
#
# COMPACT_ATOMS: atom_id res chain seq x y z
N MET A 1 -12.06 -20.90 19.78
CA MET A 1 -12.19 -19.79 20.75
C MET A 1 -12.71 -18.58 19.99
N THR A 2 -13.86 -18.05 20.39
CA THR A 2 -14.45 -16.82 19.82
C THR A 2 -14.73 -15.84 20.96
N SER A 3 -14.54 -14.54 20.72
CA SER A 3 -14.77 -13.48 21.71
C SER A 3 -15.86 -12.55 21.21
N THR A 4 -16.73 -12.08 22.10
CA THR A 4 -17.79 -11.12 21.78
C THR A 4 -17.24 -9.74 21.38
N LYS A 5 -15.97 -9.44 21.72
CA LYS A 5 -15.31 -8.17 21.38
C LYS A 5 -14.63 -8.17 20.00
N THR A 6 -14.51 -9.32 19.34
CA THR A 6 -13.77 -9.45 18.08
C THR A 6 -14.34 -8.56 16.97
N TYR A 7 -15.66 -8.42 16.89
CA TYR A 7 -16.31 -7.56 15.90
C TYR A 7 -15.86 -6.09 16.01
N TYR A 8 -15.84 -5.54 17.23
CA TYR A 8 -15.43 -4.15 17.47
C TYR A 8 -13.96 -3.94 17.15
N PHE A 9 -13.10 -4.91 17.54
CA PHE A 9 -11.68 -4.87 17.22
C PHE A 9 -11.43 -4.81 15.71
N THR A 10 -12.09 -5.68 14.93
CA THR A 10 -11.91 -5.69 13.47
C THR A 10 -12.56 -4.47 12.79
N SER A 11 -13.67 -3.98 13.33
CA SER A 11 -14.38 -2.80 12.81
C SER A 11 -13.49 -1.55 12.93
N VAL A 12 -12.95 -1.30 14.13
CA VAL A 12 -12.10 -0.14 14.38
C VAL A 12 -10.82 -0.19 13.54
N LEU A 13 -10.16 -1.34 13.43
CA LEU A 13 -8.98 -1.49 12.58
C LEU A 13 -9.29 -1.29 11.09
N ARG A 14 -10.44 -1.75 10.62
CA ARG A 14 -10.89 -1.52 9.25
C ARG A 14 -11.08 -0.02 9.01
N THR A 15 -11.82 0.66 9.87
CA THR A 15 -12.09 2.10 9.70
C THR A 15 -10.81 2.90 9.61
N VAL A 16 -9.84 2.68 10.52
CA VAL A 16 -8.57 3.42 10.52
C VAL A 16 -7.77 3.21 9.23
N LEU A 17 -7.68 1.96 8.74
CA LEU A 17 -6.81 1.63 7.61
C LEU A 17 -7.47 1.82 6.24
N THR A 18 -8.80 1.72 6.15
CA THR A 18 -9.50 1.69 4.86
C THR A 18 -10.45 2.84 4.61
N GLU A 19 -11.07 3.38 5.66
CA GLU A 19 -12.13 4.39 5.53
C GLU A 19 -11.61 5.82 5.78
N THR A 20 -10.41 5.97 6.34
CA THR A 20 -9.79 7.29 6.55
C THR A 20 -9.38 7.89 5.20
N PRO A 21 -9.95 9.04 4.78
CA PRO A 21 -9.57 9.69 3.53
C PRO A 21 -8.23 10.41 3.65
N VAL A 22 -7.59 10.67 2.51
CA VAL A 22 -6.39 11.53 2.45
C VAL A 22 -6.71 12.94 2.99
N ALA A 23 -5.82 13.52 3.78
CA ALA A 23 -6.01 14.87 4.30
C ALA A 23 -5.82 15.93 3.18
N GLY A 24 -6.83 16.78 2.94
CA GLY A 24 -6.78 17.83 1.92
C GLY A 24 -8.12 18.52 1.70
N ALA A 25 -8.15 19.61 0.93
CA ALA A 25 -9.38 20.29 0.53
C ALA A 25 -10.02 19.57 -0.67
N GLY A 26 -11.30 19.19 -0.58
CA GLY A 26 -12.06 18.53 -1.64
C GLY A 26 -12.43 17.07 -1.34
N SER A 27 -13.00 16.37 -2.31
CA SER A 27 -13.29 14.94 -2.22
C SER A 27 -11.99 14.14 -2.33
N GLN A 28 -11.49 13.64 -1.21
CA GLN A 28 -10.23 12.89 -1.14
C GLN A 28 -10.53 11.39 -1.07
N PRO A 29 -9.81 10.54 -1.84
CA PRO A 29 -10.07 9.11 -1.84
C PRO A 29 -9.69 8.48 -0.50
N ALA A 30 -10.51 7.55 -0.01
CA ALA A 30 -10.09 6.55 0.97
C ALA A 30 -9.52 5.31 0.25
N TYR A 31 -9.12 4.28 1.00
CA TYR A 31 -8.58 3.05 0.40
C TYR A 31 -9.60 2.36 -0.52
N ASP A 32 -10.86 2.32 -0.09
CA ASP A 32 -11.93 1.69 -0.86
C ASP A 32 -12.30 2.49 -2.14
N ASP A 33 -11.86 3.75 -2.25
CA ASP A 33 -12.15 4.66 -3.37
C ASP A 33 -11.02 4.75 -4.41
N ILE A 34 -9.92 4.01 -4.23
CA ILE A 34 -8.75 4.10 -5.12
C ILE A 34 -9.14 3.71 -6.54
N ALA A 35 -9.02 4.66 -7.47
CA ALA A 35 -9.32 4.44 -8.89
C ALA A 35 -8.09 4.60 -9.80
N VAL A 36 -7.11 5.41 -9.41
CA VAL A 36 -5.88 5.64 -10.18
C VAL A 36 -4.62 5.40 -9.34
N PHE A 37 -3.47 5.27 -10.01
CA PHE A 37 -2.19 5.00 -9.33
C PHE A 37 -1.76 6.12 -8.38
N ASP A 38 -2.09 7.38 -8.69
CA ASP A 38 -1.74 8.51 -7.84
C ASP A 38 -2.50 8.45 -6.51
N ASP A 39 -3.78 8.05 -6.53
CA ASP A 39 -4.59 7.83 -5.33
C ASP A 39 -3.99 6.74 -4.45
N PHE A 40 -3.52 5.64 -5.06
CA PHE A 40 -2.90 4.54 -4.32
C PHE A 40 -1.71 5.04 -3.49
N TRP A 41 -0.81 5.83 -4.09
CA TRP A 41 0.35 6.36 -3.38
C TRP A 41 -0.04 7.42 -2.35
N ALA A 42 -1.04 8.26 -2.63
CA ALA A 42 -1.56 9.24 -1.69
C ALA A 42 -2.18 8.58 -0.44
N VAL A 43 -3.02 7.56 -0.62
CA VAL A 43 -3.63 6.78 0.46
C VAL A 43 -2.57 6.01 1.25
N LEU A 44 -1.63 5.36 0.57
CA LEU A 44 -0.59 4.59 1.25
C LEU A 44 0.32 5.49 2.09
N SER A 45 0.78 6.61 1.53
CA SER A 45 1.71 7.53 2.21
C SER A 45 1.05 8.42 3.27
N GLY A 46 -0.26 8.65 3.16
CA GLY A 46 -1.04 9.42 4.12
C GLY A 46 -1.74 8.52 5.14
N PRO A 47 -3.05 8.26 4.98
CA PRO A 47 -3.88 7.63 6.02
C PRO A 47 -3.37 6.25 6.47
N VAL A 48 -2.85 5.40 5.57
CA VAL A 48 -2.38 4.06 5.95
C VAL A 48 -1.11 4.13 6.81
N LEU A 49 -0.08 4.86 6.37
CA LEU A 49 1.15 5.00 7.15
C LEU A 49 0.91 5.78 8.45
N ASN A 50 0.11 6.84 8.43
CA ASN A 50 -0.23 7.60 9.63
C ASN A 50 -1.04 6.76 10.63
N GLY A 51 -1.96 5.91 10.15
CA GLY A 51 -2.72 5.01 11.01
C GLY A 51 -1.90 3.88 11.63
N LEU A 52 -0.84 3.42 10.94
CA LEU A 52 0.07 2.39 11.45
C LEU A 52 1.18 2.95 12.34
N PHE A 53 1.72 4.12 12.00
CA PHE A 53 2.92 4.70 12.60
C PHE A 53 2.70 6.15 12.99
N ASP A 54 1.64 6.42 13.75
CA ASP A 54 1.44 7.71 14.38
C ASP A 54 2.67 8.06 15.23
N GLN A 55 3.04 9.34 15.23
CA GLN A 55 4.22 9.87 15.92
C GLN A 55 3.83 10.78 17.08
N THR A 56 2.55 11.15 17.18
CA THR A 56 2.05 12.11 18.15
C THR A 56 0.85 11.57 18.91
N TRP A 57 0.70 12.02 20.14
CA TRP A 57 -0.53 11.90 20.90
C TRP A 57 -1.60 12.86 20.36
N TYR A 58 -2.85 12.65 20.79
CA TYR A 58 -3.99 13.51 20.45
C TYR A 58 -3.82 14.98 20.88
N ASN A 59 -2.92 15.27 21.83
CA ASN A 59 -2.57 16.61 22.30
C ASN A 59 -1.40 17.24 21.52
N GLY A 60 -0.88 16.57 20.48
CA GLY A 60 0.26 17.03 19.68
C GLY A 60 1.62 16.78 20.31
N GLU A 61 1.69 16.10 21.47
CA GLU A 61 2.98 15.71 22.06
C GLU A 61 3.55 14.49 21.34
N ASN A 62 4.87 14.48 21.14
CA ASN A 62 5.54 13.37 20.47
C ASN A 62 5.51 12.09 21.33
N LEU A 63 5.33 10.94 20.67
CA LEU A 63 5.48 9.63 21.29
C LEU A 63 6.95 9.36 21.66
N THR A 64 7.17 8.73 22.82
CA THR A 64 8.49 8.23 23.22
C THR A 64 8.81 6.91 22.51
N LEU A 65 10.10 6.55 22.40
CA LEU A 65 10.56 5.29 21.75
C LEU A 65 9.83 4.03 22.22
N SER A 66 9.44 3.95 23.51
CA SER A 66 8.70 2.81 24.07
C SER A 66 7.22 2.77 23.68
N GLN A 67 6.68 3.89 23.21
CA GLN A 67 5.29 4.08 22.80
C GLN A 67 5.10 3.96 21.27
N TYR A 68 6.18 3.85 20.49
CA TYR A 68 6.09 3.60 19.05
C TYR A 68 5.58 2.19 18.74
N GLY A 69 4.96 2.07 17.57
CA GLY A 69 4.48 0.78 17.05
C GLY A 69 3.20 0.30 17.72
N TYR A 70 2.40 1.21 18.29
CA TYR A 70 1.05 0.92 18.74
C TYR A 70 0.03 1.60 17.82
N VAL A 71 -0.88 0.80 17.28
CA VAL A 71 -2.07 1.29 16.56
C VAL A 71 -3.14 1.63 17.59
N LEU A 72 -3.66 2.85 17.51
CA LEU A 72 -4.66 3.39 18.45
C LEU A 72 -4.22 3.28 19.92
N PHE A 73 -2.91 3.42 20.17
CA PHE A 73 -2.30 3.42 21.51
C PHE A 73 -2.43 2.12 22.33
N GLU A 74 -3.19 1.13 21.87
CA GLU A 74 -3.45 -0.12 22.60
C GLU A 74 -2.90 -1.36 21.88
N ASN A 75 -2.80 -1.34 20.55
CA ASN A 75 -2.53 -2.53 19.75
C ASN A 75 -1.10 -2.54 19.19
N LYS A 76 -0.25 -3.43 19.70
CA LYS A 76 1.15 -3.50 19.29
C LYS A 76 1.33 -4.16 17.92
N ILE A 77 2.04 -3.47 17.02
CA ILE A 77 2.50 -4.01 15.75
C ILE A 77 3.65 -4.99 15.99
N LEU A 78 3.59 -6.14 15.33
CA LEU A 78 4.66 -7.13 15.34
C LEU A 78 5.37 -7.14 13.98
N GLY A 79 6.67 -6.85 13.98
CA GLY A 79 7.45 -6.76 12.75
C GLY A 79 7.20 -5.46 11.98
N LEU A 80 7.30 -5.53 10.65
CA LEU A 80 7.14 -4.38 9.76
C LEU A 80 6.27 -4.75 8.55
N PRO A 81 5.49 -3.80 8.02
CA PRO A 81 4.76 -3.98 6.76
C PRO A 81 5.70 -4.33 5.60
N ARG A 82 5.21 -5.16 4.67
CA ARG A 82 5.93 -5.53 3.45
C ARG A 82 5.05 -5.28 2.23
N LEU A 83 5.54 -4.46 1.31
CA LEU A 83 4.94 -4.31 -0.01
C LEU A 83 5.49 -5.40 -0.95
N ARG A 84 4.60 -6.01 -1.72
CA ARG A 84 4.93 -6.98 -2.77
C ARG A 84 4.21 -6.58 -4.05
N GLN A 85 4.95 -6.56 -5.16
CA GLN A 85 4.42 -6.28 -6.49
C GLN A 85 4.54 -7.53 -7.37
N LEU A 86 3.56 -7.74 -8.24
CA LEU A 86 3.61 -8.73 -9.33
C LEU A 86 3.62 -7.97 -10.65
N LYS A 87 4.34 -8.53 -11.63
CA LYS A 87 4.48 -7.97 -12.98
C LYS A 87 4.30 -9.08 -14.01
N VAL A 88 3.87 -8.70 -15.20
CA VAL A 88 3.72 -9.58 -16.36
C VAL A 88 4.80 -9.23 -17.38
N THR A 89 5.33 -10.23 -18.10
CA THR A 89 6.39 -10.02 -19.08
C THR A 89 5.96 -9.11 -20.23
N ASN A 90 6.94 -8.41 -20.82
CA ASN A 90 6.73 -7.68 -22.08
C ASN A 90 6.23 -8.63 -23.18
N HIS A 91 5.36 -8.12 -24.05
CA HIS A 91 4.73 -8.87 -25.15
C HIS A 91 4.01 -10.16 -24.70
N SER A 92 3.38 -10.14 -23.54
CA SER A 92 2.62 -11.27 -22.98
C SER A 92 1.27 -11.51 -23.66
N CYS A 93 0.90 -10.65 -24.61
CA CYS A 93 -0.25 -10.82 -25.50
C CYS A 93 0.10 -10.49 -26.95
N THR A 94 -0.72 -11.00 -27.86
CA THR A 94 -0.55 -10.79 -29.31
C THR A 94 -1.42 -9.62 -29.76
N VAL A 95 -0.77 -8.54 -30.19
CA VAL A 95 -1.45 -7.40 -30.82
C VAL A 95 -1.89 -7.80 -32.23
N HIS A 96 -3.12 -7.44 -32.60
CA HIS A 96 -3.65 -7.71 -33.93
C HIS A 96 -2.82 -6.99 -35.01
N LYS A 97 -2.55 -7.68 -36.14
CA LYS A 97 -1.58 -7.26 -37.18
C LYS A 97 -1.71 -5.79 -37.62
N LYS A 98 -2.93 -5.30 -37.77
CA LYS A 98 -3.22 -3.91 -38.18
C LYS A 98 -2.74 -2.84 -37.19
N PHE A 99 -2.56 -3.18 -35.91
CA PHE A 99 -2.19 -2.24 -34.85
C PHE A 99 -0.74 -2.38 -34.39
N GLN A 100 0.02 -3.34 -34.92
CA GLN A 100 1.41 -3.60 -34.50
C GLN A 100 2.35 -2.43 -34.77
N THR A 101 2.04 -1.56 -35.75
CA THR A 101 2.81 -0.35 -36.03
C THR A 101 2.55 0.79 -35.03
N ILE A 102 1.44 0.74 -34.30
CA ILE A 102 0.99 1.81 -33.38
C ILE A 102 1.16 1.38 -31.92
N ILE A 103 0.94 0.09 -31.63
CA ILE A 103 0.99 -0.48 -30.29
C ILE A 103 2.17 -1.46 -30.24
N PRO A 104 3.37 -1.01 -29.81
CA PRO A 104 4.56 -1.83 -29.78
C PRO A 104 4.52 -2.86 -28.64
N ASP A 105 3.92 -2.50 -27.51
CA ASP A 105 3.93 -3.30 -26.28
C ASP A 105 2.54 -3.78 -25.89
N CYS A 106 2.48 -4.99 -25.34
CA CYS A 106 1.24 -5.65 -24.94
C CYS A 106 1.45 -6.37 -23.61
N TYR A 107 0.66 -5.96 -22.60
CA TYR A 107 0.61 -6.58 -21.28
C TYR A 107 -0.73 -7.28 -21.13
N GLY A 108 -0.70 -8.62 -21.16
CA GLY A 108 -1.89 -9.45 -21.03
C GLY A 108 -2.32 -9.65 -19.58
N PRO A 109 -3.45 -10.36 -19.36
CA PRO A 109 -3.87 -10.77 -18.03
C PRO A 109 -2.79 -11.59 -17.32
N TYR A 110 -2.73 -11.46 -15.99
CA TYR A 110 -1.82 -12.23 -15.17
C TYR A 110 -2.07 -13.74 -15.30
N SER A 111 -1.00 -14.49 -15.47
CA SER A 111 -0.96 -15.93 -15.24
C SER A 111 0.42 -16.30 -14.70
N SER A 112 0.50 -17.38 -13.91
CA SER A 112 1.76 -17.81 -13.30
C SER A 112 2.88 -18.07 -14.33
N GLY A 113 2.52 -18.53 -15.54
CA GLY A 113 3.47 -18.74 -16.64
C GLY A 113 3.92 -17.47 -17.37
N LYS A 114 3.23 -16.34 -17.17
CA LYS A 114 3.56 -15.03 -17.76
C LYS A 114 4.11 -14.04 -16.73
N GLU A 115 4.34 -14.48 -15.50
CA GLU A 115 4.90 -13.65 -14.44
C GLU A 115 6.33 -13.24 -14.80
N ASP A 116 6.59 -11.93 -14.79
CA ASP A 116 7.92 -11.41 -15.01
C ASP A 116 8.74 -11.51 -13.73
N ARG A 117 9.71 -12.43 -13.74
CA ARG A 117 10.66 -12.65 -12.65
C ARG A 117 12.01 -12.01 -12.91
N ASN A 118 12.17 -11.30 -14.02
CA ASN A 118 13.41 -10.60 -14.30
C ASN A 118 13.57 -9.46 -13.31
N ALA A 119 14.81 -9.24 -12.86
CA ALA A 119 15.14 -8.09 -12.05
C ALA A 119 14.71 -6.82 -12.78
N PHE A 120 14.13 -5.88 -12.06
CA PHE A 120 13.88 -4.56 -12.65
C PHE A 120 15.24 -3.95 -13.01
N PRO A 121 15.41 -3.37 -14.21
CA PRO A 121 16.65 -2.67 -14.55
C PRO A 121 16.90 -1.64 -13.44
N THR A 122 18.05 -1.77 -12.79
CA THR A 122 18.42 -1.03 -11.58
C THR A 122 18.14 0.46 -11.74
N MET A 123 17.20 1.00 -10.95
CA MET A 123 17.45 2.33 -10.42
C MET A 123 18.59 2.17 -9.42
N ASN A 124 19.71 2.84 -9.66
CA ASN A 124 20.83 2.88 -8.72
C ASN A 124 20.35 3.34 -7.35
N THR A 125 20.07 2.41 -6.43
CA THR A 125 19.81 2.73 -5.02
C THR A 125 20.56 1.75 -4.15
N THR A 126 21.85 2.01 -3.94
CA THR A 126 22.52 1.63 -2.69
C THR A 126 21.84 2.37 -1.55
N ILE A 127 20.90 1.72 -0.87
CA ILE A 127 20.53 2.09 0.50
C ILE A 127 21.08 0.98 1.38
N THR A 128 22.34 1.13 1.78
CA THR A 128 22.89 0.36 2.89
C THR A 128 22.14 0.75 4.16
N PRO A 129 21.54 -0.21 4.89
CA PRO A 129 20.99 0.07 6.21
C PRO A 129 22.15 0.38 7.15
N THR A 130 22.23 1.61 7.65
CA THR A 130 23.07 1.92 8.81
C THR A 130 22.43 1.26 10.02
N ALA A 131 23.17 0.29 10.59
CA ALA A 131 22.91 -0.31 11.90
C ALA A 131 23.19 0.68 13.03
#